data_AF-A0A7C8Z6D3-F1
#
_entry.id   AF-A0A7C8Z6D3-F1
#
_cell.length_a   1.000
_cell.length_b   1.000
_cell.length_c   1.000
_cell.angle_alpha   90.00
_cell.angle_beta   90.00
_cell.angle_gamma   90.00
#
_symmetry.space_group_name_H-M   'P 1'
#
loop_
_entity.id
_entity.type
_entity.pdbx_description
1 polymer ?
#
loop_
_entity_poly.entity_id
_entity_poly.type
_entity_poly.pdbx_seq_one_letter_code
_entity_poly.pdbx_strand_id
1 'polypeptide(L)'
;SMTNSGPMSCPDHPRSYLEETTYLKPYRCDGCKMKGIRQGCRCKDCDYVLHMDCMYPSGKISPLVLPNTSFKFKKEPPPLPPCPKGPKCKAEHKRLCDACGKTVKGFVYSSDSGLDLHPRCAMLETHISIDGINFKLNKEKKPKKCHWCKLKVV
;
A
#
# COMPACT_ATOMS: atom_id res chain seq x y z
N SER A 1 -13.12 -16.73 2.94
CA SER A 1 -14.08 -15.68 3.31
C SER A 1 -13.35 -14.41 3.70
N MET A 2 -13.52 -13.33 2.93
CA MET A 2 -12.96 -12.01 3.25
C MET A 2 -13.79 -11.40 4.38
N THR A 3 -13.22 -11.24 5.57
CA THR A 3 -13.88 -10.45 6.64
C THR A 3 -13.62 -8.98 6.33
N ASN A 4 -14.63 -8.22 5.92
CA ASN A 4 -14.49 -6.79 5.64
C ASN A 4 -14.19 -6.01 6.93
N SER A 5 -13.19 -5.14 6.92
CA SER A 5 -12.91 -4.22 8.03
C SER A 5 -13.86 -3.01 8.06
N GLY A 6 -14.77 -2.93 7.09
CA GLY A 6 -15.61 -1.75 6.84
C GLY A 6 -14.83 -0.63 6.13
N PRO A 7 -15.55 0.36 5.56
CA PRO A 7 -14.92 1.55 5.01
C PRO A 7 -14.22 2.36 6.10
N MET A 8 -13.10 2.97 5.74
CA MET A 8 -12.39 3.89 6.62
C MET A 8 -13.12 5.24 6.70
N SER A 9 -12.94 5.95 7.82
CA SER A 9 -13.49 7.29 8.03
C SER A 9 -12.37 8.29 8.31
N CYS A 10 -12.69 9.58 8.13
CA CYS A 10 -11.80 10.67 8.53
C CYS A 10 -11.73 10.69 10.07
N PRO A 11 -10.53 10.68 10.67
CA PRO A 11 -10.39 10.72 12.13
C PRO A 11 -11.00 11.97 12.77
N ASP A 12 -10.90 13.11 12.10
CA ASP A 12 -11.40 14.40 12.60
C ASP A 12 -12.90 14.61 12.29
N HIS A 13 -13.42 13.90 11.29
CA HIS A 13 -14.81 13.98 10.84
C HIS A 13 -15.42 12.56 10.71
N PRO A 14 -15.61 11.82 11.82
CA PRO A 14 -15.97 10.40 11.79
C PRO A 14 -17.39 10.14 11.26
N ARG A 15 -18.26 11.16 11.25
CA ARG A 15 -19.61 11.11 10.68
C ARG A 15 -19.67 11.57 9.23
N SER A 16 -18.56 12.05 8.69
CA SER A 16 -18.48 12.55 7.33
C SER A 16 -18.03 11.45 6.39
N TYR A 17 -18.70 11.40 5.24
CA TYR A 17 -18.35 10.49 4.16
C TYR A 17 -17.07 10.97 3.46
N LEU A 18 -16.28 10.00 3.00
CA LEU A 18 -15.24 10.26 2.02
C LEU A 18 -15.84 10.04 0.63
N GLU A 19 -15.66 11.00 -0.26
CA GLU A 19 -16.18 10.98 -1.62
C GLU A 19 -15.06 10.64 -2.61
N GLU A 20 -15.38 9.80 -3.59
CA GLU A 20 -14.46 9.54 -4.70
C GLU A 20 -14.17 10.84 -5.44
N THR A 21 -12.89 11.13 -5.61
CA THR A 21 -12.38 12.35 -6.21
C THR A 21 -11.32 12.00 -7.25
N THR A 22 -11.39 12.69 -8.39
CA THR A 22 -10.34 12.63 -9.41
C THR A 22 -9.33 13.74 -9.20
N TYR A 23 -8.05 13.36 -9.14
CA TYR A 23 -6.91 14.25 -8.91
C TYR A 23 -6.09 14.42 -10.19
N LEU A 24 -5.92 15.68 -10.60
CA LEU A 24 -5.03 16.06 -11.71
C LEU A 24 -3.55 15.98 -11.32
N LYS A 25 -3.23 16.28 -10.05
CA LYS A 25 -1.89 16.23 -9.48
C LYS A 25 -1.77 15.05 -8.52
N PRO A 26 -0.58 14.45 -8.36
CA PRO A 26 -0.39 13.43 -7.34
C PRO A 26 -0.67 13.96 -5.93
N TYR A 27 -1.21 13.11 -5.08
CA TYR A 27 -1.51 13.42 -3.68
C TYR A 27 -0.79 12.43 -2.75
N ARG A 28 -0.84 12.68 -1.44
CA ARG A 28 -0.32 11.75 -0.43
C ARG A 28 -1.50 11.16 0.33
N CYS A 29 -1.63 9.84 0.33
CA CYS A 29 -2.67 9.15 1.09
C CYS A 29 -2.39 9.26 2.59
N ASP A 30 -3.38 9.64 3.38
CA ASP A 30 -3.27 9.80 4.83
C ASP A 30 -3.28 8.49 5.60
N GLY A 31 -3.72 7.40 4.98
CA GLY A 31 -3.67 6.06 5.57
C GLY A 31 -2.27 5.45 5.48
N CYS A 32 -1.85 5.05 4.28
CA CYS A 32 -0.57 4.37 4.07
C CYS A 32 0.63 5.31 3.91
N LYS A 33 0.39 6.62 3.78
CA LYS A 33 1.41 7.68 3.56
C LYS A 33 2.17 7.59 2.24
N MET A 34 1.69 6.77 1.30
CA MET A 34 2.23 6.63 -0.05
C MET A 34 1.59 7.61 -1.04
N LYS A 35 2.30 7.88 -2.13
CA LYS A 35 1.83 8.74 -3.22
C LYS A 35 0.63 8.08 -3.93
N GLY A 36 -0.44 8.84 -4.13
CA GLY A 36 -1.59 8.51 -4.96
C GLY A 36 -1.62 9.29 -6.26
N ILE A 37 -2.29 8.74 -7.26
CA ILE A 37 -2.50 9.34 -8.57
C ILE A 37 -3.93 9.06 -9.04
N ARG A 38 -4.50 10.00 -9.80
CA ARG A 38 -5.82 9.89 -10.44
C ARG A 38 -7.01 9.75 -9.50
N GLN A 39 -7.18 8.66 -8.77
CA GLN A 39 -8.37 8.41 -7.96
C GLN A 39 -8.02 8.26 -6.47
N GLY A 40 -8.86 8.84 -5.62
CA GLY A 40 -8.83 8.68 -4.17
C GLY A 40 -10.15 9.07 -3.53
N CYS A 41 -10.33 8.76 -2.25
CA CYS A 41 -11.50 9.17 -1.47
C CYS A 41 -11.10 10.33 -0.57
N ARG A 42 -11.74 11.50 -0.70
CA ARG A 42 -11.44 12.69 0.12
C ARG A 42 -12.57 12.95 1.11
N CYS A 43 -12.22 13.36 2.32
CA CYS A 43 -13.20 13.89 3.25
C CYS A 43 -13.84 15.17 2.69
N LYS A 44 -15.15 15.33 2.84
CA LYS A 44 -15.85 16.54 2.39
C LYS A 44 -15.52 17.78 3.23
N ASP A 45 -15.11 17.59 4.48
CA ASP A 45 -14.92 18.67 5.45
C ASP A 45 -13.43 19.04 5.66
N CYS A 46 -12.49 18.28 5.09
CA CYS A 46 -11.06 18.60 5.16
C CYS A 46 -10.21 17.94 4.06
N ASP A 47 -8.89 18.10 4.14
CA ASP A 47 -7.94 17.59 3.15
C ASP A 47 -7.56 16.11 3.33
N TYR A 48 -8.18 15.41 4.28
CA TYR A 48 -7.93 14.00 4.52
C TYR A 48 -8.30 13.18 3.28
N VAL A 49 -7.33 12.43 2.76
CA VAL A 49 -7.50 11.67 1.52
C VAL A 49 -6.91 10.26 1.62
N LEU A 50 -7.64 9.28 1.12
CA LEU A 50 -7.21 7.89 1.03
C LEU A 50 -7.11 7.43 -0.42
N HIS A 51 -6.28 6.41 -0.68
CA HIS A 51 -6.43 5.58 -1.87
C HIS A 51 -7.71 4.75 -1.77
N MET A 52 -8.27 4.32 -2.90
CA MET A 52 -9.38 3.35 -2.92
C MET A 52 -9.06 2.10 -2.08
N ASP A 53 -7.86 1.53 -2.27
CA ASP A 53 -7.38 0.35 -1.52
C ASP A 53 -7.16 0.61 -0.02
N CYS A 54 -7.00 1.88 0.38
CA CYS A 54 -6.90 2.28 1.78
C CYS A 54 -8.26 2.63 2.39
N MET A 55 -9.21 3.07 1.57
CA MET A 55 -10.57 3.40 1.97
C MET A 55 -11.38 2.13 2.25
N TYR A 56 -11.21 1.10 1.42
CA TYR A 56 -11.97 -0.16 1.51
C TYR A 56 -11.05 -1.37 1.76
N PRO A 57 -10.36 -1.44 2.91
CA PRO A 57 -9.49 -2.57 3.19
C PRO A 57 -10.29 -3.85 3.45
N SER A 58 -9.91 -4.92 2.76
CA SER A 58 -10.28 -6.28 3.18
C SER A 58 -9.58 -6.60 4.50
N GLY A 59 -10.26 -7.15 5.50
CA GLY A 59 -9.61 -7.42 6.79
C GLY A 59 -8.56 -8.53 6.74
N LYS A 60 -8.77 -9.53 5.86
CA LYS A 60 -7.82 -10.62 5.61
C LYS A 60 -7.70 -10.87 4.11
N ILE A 61 -6.48 -11.06 3.63
CA ILE A 61 -6.18 -11.33 2.21
C ILE A 61 -5.10 -12.41 2.08
N SER A 62 -5.11 -13.11 0.94
CA SER A 62 -4.02 -14.00 0.50
C SER A 62 -3.65 -13.60 -0.94
N PRO A 63 -2.67 -12.68 -1.12
CA PRO A 63 -2.31 -12.19 -2.45
C PRO A 63 -1.93 -13.34 -3.37
N LEU A 64 -2.31 -13.27 -4.65
CA LEU A 64 -1.99 -14.33 -5.63
C LEU A 64 -0.49 -14.59 -5.77
N VAL A 65 0.34 -13.58 -5.52
CA VAL A 65 1.80 -13.72 -5.50
C VAL A 65 2.34 -14.47 -4.28
N LEU A 66 1.56 -14.58 -3.21
CA LEU A 66 1.91 -15.26 -1.95
C LEU A 66 0.71 -16.12 -1.49
N PRO A 67 0.31 -17.15 -2.27
CA PRO A 67 -0.97 -17.83 -2.10
C PRO A 67 -1.08 -18.60 -0.77
N ASN A 68 0.05 -18.90 -0.12
CA ASN A 68 0.11 -19.62 1.16
C ASN A 68 0.36 -18.69 2.36
N THR A 69 0.27 -17.37 2.17
CA THR A 69 0.47 -16.40 3.24
C THR A 69 -0.77 -15.54 3.42
N SER A 70 -1.34 -15.61 4.62
CA SER A 70 -2.44 -14.74 5.02
C SER A 70 -1.89 -13.44 5.59
N PHE A 71 -2.46 -12.32 5.16
CA PHE A 71 -2.19 -11.00 5.71
C PHE A 71 -3.43 -10.42 6.36
N LYS A 72 -3.24 -9.69 7.45
CA LYS A 72 -4.27 -8.95 8.17
C LYS A 72 -4.04 -7.45 8.01
N PHE A 73 -5.10 -6.71 7.74
CA PHE A 73 -5.03 -5.25 7.68
C PHE A 73 -4.80 -4.66 9.07
N LYS A 74 -3.94 -3.64 9.15
CA LYS A 74 -3.68 -2.84 10.35
C LYS A 74 -3.58 -1.36 9.97
N LYS A 75 -4.13 -0.47 10.79
CA LYS A 75 -3.99 0.99 10.63
C LYS A 75 -2.57 1.47 10.86
N GLU A 76 -1.80 0.72 11.65
CA GLU A 76 -0.41 1.03 11.94
C GLU A 76 0.45 -0.24 11.85
N PRO A 77 1.71 -0.11 11.41
CA PRO A 77 2.61 -1.24 11.44
C PRO A 77 2.94 -1.65 12.88
N PRO A 78 3.20 -2.95 13.13
CA PRO A 78 3.72 -3.37 14.42
C PRO A 78 5.03 -2.61 14.74
N PRO A 79 5.31 -2.33 16.03
CA PRO A 79 6.58 -1.76 16.44
C PRO A 79 7.75 -2.52 15.84
N LEU A 80 8.80 -1.80 15.44
CA LEU A 80 10.03 -2.44 15.00
C LEU A 80 10.71 -3.12 16.20
N PRO A 81 11.28 -4.32 16.04
CA PRO A 81 12.13 -4.90 17.07
C PRO A 81 13.32 -3.97 17.36
N PRO A 82 14.00 -4.09 18.51
CA PRO A 82 15.23 -3.34 18.76
C PRO A 82 16.22 -3.53 17.61
N CYS A 83 16.87 -2.45 17.16
CA CYS A 83 17.85 -2.61 16.08
C CYS A 83 19.04 -3.45 16.57
N PRO A 84 19.47 -4.47 15.81
CA PRO A 84 20.66 -5.26 16.14
C PRO A 84 21.95 -4.43 16.28
N LYS A 85 22.02 -3.29 15.58
CA LYS A 85 23.14 -2.33 15.66
C LYS A 85 23.05 -1.34 16.84
N GLY A 86 22.08 -1.53 17.75
CA GLY A 86 21.89 -0.72 18.95
C GLY A 86 21.27 0.68 18.71
N PRO A 87 21.30 1.57 19.72
CA PRO A 87 20.58 2.86 19.72
C PRO A 87 20.94 3.84 18.59
N LYS A 88 22.11 3.66 17.95
CA LYS A 88 22.62 4.54 16.87
C LYS A 88 22.01 4.22 15.48
N CYS A 89 21.20 3.18 15.37
CA CYS A 89 20.73 2.59 14.12
C CYS A 89 19.61 3.36 13.36
N LYS A 90 19.29 4.58 13.77
CA LYS A 90 18.02 5.25 13.41
C LYS A 90 17.76 5.44 11.91
N ALA A 91 18.78 5.51 11.04
CA ALA A 91 18.57 5.82 9.62
C ALA A 91 18.14 4.62 8.76
N GLU A 92 18.59 3.41 9.11
CA GLU A 92 18.42 2.19 8.28
C GLU A 92 17.39 1.21 8.84
N HIS A 93 17.03 1.31 10.11
CA HIS A 93 16.04 0.42 10.74
C HIS A 93 14.61 0.84 10.39
N LYS A 94 14.16 0.46 9.20
CA LYS A 94 12.83 0.79 8.67
C LYS A 94 12.10 -0.49 8.31
N ARG A 95 10.79 -0.51 8.56
CA ARG A 95 9.89 -1.54 8.03
C ARG A 95 9.70 -1.27 6.54
N LEU A 96 10.02 -2.24 5.70
CA LEU A 96 9.90 -2.14 4.24
C LEU A 96 8.76 -3.02 3.77
N CYS A 97 8.13 -2.63 2.66
CA CYS A 97 7.16 -3.48 2.00
C CYS A 97 7.90 -4.57 1.21
N ASP A 98 7.59 -5.84 1.48
CA ASP A 98 8.23 -6.99 0.84
C ASP A 98 7.98 -7.08 -0.67
N ALA A 99 6.94 -6.41 -1.19
CA ALA A 99 6.65 -6.39 -2.63
C ALA A 99 7.39 -5.29 -3.39
N CYS A 100 7.62 -4.11 -2.79
CA CYS A 100 8.16 -2.95 -3.52
C CYS A 100 9.43 -2.34 -2.92
N GLY A 101 9.87 -2.80 -1.75
CA GLY A 101 11.06 -2.31 -1.03
C GLY A 101 10.93 -0.91 -0.44
N LYS A 102 9.78 -0.22 -0.59
CA LYS A 102 9.56 1.11 0.00
C LYS A 102 9.13 1.02 1.46
N THR A 103 9.41 2.05 2.24
CA THR A 103 9.07 2.10 3.67
C THR A 103 7.55 2.01 3.92
N VAL A 104 7.16 1.21 4.91
CA VAL A 104 5.81 1.17 5.48
C VAL A 104 5.70 2.23 6.57
N LYS A 105 4.73 3.15 6.45
CA LYS A 105 4.61 4.35 7.31
C LYS A 105 3.22 4.55 7.93
N GLY A 106 2.30 3.62 7.73
CA GLY A 106 0.90 3.72 8.13
C GLY A 106 0.17 2.44 7.78
N PHE A 107 -1.03 2.55 7.19
CA PHE A 107 -1.86 1.40 6.81
C PHE A 107 -1.04 0.31 6.11
N VAL A 108 -1.18 -0.92 6.59
CA VAL A 108 -0.36 -2.07 6.19
C VAL A 108 -1.15 -3.37 6.26
N TYR A 109 -0.78 -4.31 5.41
CA TYR A 109 -1.12 -5.72 5.53
C TYR A 109 0.09 -6.47 6.09
N SER A 110 -0.05 -7.07 7.27
CA SER A 110 1.03 -7.85 7.91
C SER A 110 0.65 -9.32 8.00
N SER A 111 1.60 -10.21 7.71
CA SER A 111 1.46 -11.64 7.97
C SER A 111 1.95 -12.02 9.37
N ASP A 112 1.55 -13.19 9.84
CA ASP A 112 2.07 -13.75 11.09
C ASP A 112 3.55 -14.20 10.93
N SER A 113 4.04 -14.37 9.70
CA SER A 113 5.44 -14.66 9.36
C SER A 113 6.34 -13.41 9.27
N GLY A 114 5.81 -12.23 9.57
CA GLY A 114 6.58 -10.98 9.59
C GLY A 114 6.74 -10.27 8.25
N LEU A 115 5.98 -10.65 7.22
CA LEU A 115 5.95 -9.94 5.93
C LEU A 115 4.96 -8.78 6.00
N ASP A 116 5.30 -7.66 5.35
CA ASP A 116 4.49 -6.46 5.29
C ASP A 116 4.27 -5.98 3.86
N LEU A 117 3.03 -5.62 3.55
CA LEU A 117 2.62 -5.10 2.25
C LEU A 117 1.87 -3.78 2.43
N HIS A 118 2.17 -2.78 1.59
CA HIS A 118 1.26 -1.66 1.43
C HIS A 118 -0.09 -2.16 0.89
N PRO A 119 -1.23 -1.54 1.26
CA PRO A 119 -2.55 -1.92 0.75
C PRO A 119 -2.60 -2.11 -0.77
N ARG A 120 -2.06 -1.14 -1.53
CA ARG A 120 -1.97 -1.25 -2.98
C ARG A 120 -1.11 -2.42 -3.46
N CYS A 121 0.02 -2.67 -2.81
CA CYS A 121 0.93 -3.77 -3.16
C CYS A 121 0.28 -5.13 -2.92
N ALA A 122 -0.54 -5.24 -1.88
CA ALA A 122 -1.23 -6.46 -1.53
C ALA A 122 -2.40 -6.79 -2.48
N MET A 123 -2.96 -5.75 -3.12
CA MET A 123 -4.02 -5.84 -4.14
C MET A 123 -3.50 -5.85 -5.58
N LEU A 124 -2.19 -6.00 -5.79
CA LEU A 124 -1.65 -6.11 -7.15
C LEU A 124 -2.12 -7.40 -7.83
N GLU A 125 -2.74 -7.23 -8.98
CA GLU A 125 -3.02 -8.32 -9.91
C GLU A 125 -1.72 -8.87 -10.50
N THR A 126 -1.72 -10.15 -10.82
CA THR A 126 -0.55 -10.80 -11.45
C THR A 126 -0.36 -10.38 -12.89
N HIS A 127 -1.42 -9.88 -13.53
CA HIS A 127 -1.43 -9.37 -14.89
C HIS A 127 -2.23 -8.07 -14.92
N ILE A 128 -1.68 -7.02 -15.54
CA ILE A 128 -2.40 -5.78 -15.82
C ILE A 128 -2.20 -5.41 -17.28
N SER A 129 -3.23 -4.87 -17.93
CA SER A 129 -3.16 -4.35 -19.29
C SER A 129 -3.36 -2.83 -19.25
N ILE A 130 -2.43 -2.10 -19.85
CA ILE A 130 -2.51 -0.65 -19.97
C ILE A 130 -2.28 -0.32 -21.45
N ASP A 131 -3.18 0.42 -22.10
CA ASP A 131 -3.14 0.75 -23.55
C ASP A 131 -2.67 -0.40 -24.47
N GLY A 132 -3.19 -1.61 -24.25
CA GLY A 132 -2.85 -2.81 -25.04
C GLY A 132 -1.49 -3.46 -24.70
N ILE A 133 -0.71 -2.90 -23.78
CA ILE A 133 0.53 -3.48 -23.27
C ILE A 133 0.23 -4.28 -22.00
N ASN A 134 0.61 -5.56 -22.03
CA ASN A 134 0.43 -6.48 -20.92
C ASN A 134 1.66 -6.49 -20.01
N PHE A 135 1.44 -6.34 -18.71
CA PHE A 135 2.46 -6.46 -17.68
C PHE A 135 2.16 -7.66 -16.80
N LYS A 136 3.19 -8.44 -16.51
CA LYS A 136 3.13 -9.56 -15.58
C LYS A 136 4.00 -9.28 -14.37
N LEU A 137 3.45 -9.50 -13.17
CA LEU A 137 4.19 -9.41 -11.93
C LEU A 137 5.17 -10.58 -11.85
N ASN A 138 6.48 -10.27 -11.72
CA ASN A 138 7.56 -11.25 -11.69
C ASN A 138 8.37 -11.09 -10.39
N LYS A 139 8.73 -12.21 -9.77
CA LYS A 139 9.49 -12.28 -8.51
C LYS A 139 11.01 -12.21 -8.70
N GLU A 140 11.52 -12.49 -9.90
CA GLU A 140 12.92 -12.90 -10.04
C GLU A 140 13.90 -11.76 -10.32
N LYS A 141 13.56 -10.78 -11.17
CA LYS A 141 14.46 -9.66 -11.46
C LYS A 141 13.75 -8.35 -11.76
N LYS A 142 14.21 -7.26 -11.12
CA LYS A 142 13.88 -5.88 -11.50
C LYS A 142 14.40 -5.64 -12.92
N PRO A 143 13.55 -5.19 -13.87
CA PRO A 143 14.02 -4.92 -15.22
C PRO A 143 14.97 -3.71 -15.22
N LYS A 144 16.04 -3.76 -16.04
CA LYS A 144 17.00 -2.65 -16.17
C LYS A 144 16.38 -1.38 -16.76
N LYS A 145 15.32 -1.54 -17.58
CA LYS A 145 14.56 -0.47 -18.23
C LYS A 145 13.06 -0.74 -18.12
N CYS A 146 12.28 0.31 -17.98
CA CYS A 146 10.82 0.21 -18.03
C CYS A 146 10.38 -0.27 -19.42
N HIS A 147 9.55 -1.31 -19.48
CA HIS A 147 9.08 -1.84 -20.77
C HIS A 147 8.24 -0.82 -21.56
N TRP A 148 7.53 0.07 -20.85
CA TRP A 148 6.71 1.12 -21.44
C TRP A 148 7.53 2.30 -21.97
N CYS A 149 8.12 3.09 -21.06
CA CYS A 149 8.79 4.34 -21.43
C CYS A 149 10.26 4.17 -21.83
N LYS A 150 10.80 2.94 -21.78
CA LYS A 150 12.20 2.59 -22.11
C LYS A 150 13.28 3.25 -21.25
N LEU A 151 12.91 4.08 -20.27
CA LEU A 151 13.82 4.71 -19.31
C LEU A 151 14.40 3.68 -18.33
N LYS A 152 15.61 3.94 -17.84
CA LYS A 152 16.24 3.10 -16.79
C LYS A 152 15.36 3.12 -15.53
N VAL A 153 15.17 1.94 -14.94
CA VAL A 153 14.46 1.84 -13.66
C VAL A 153 15.46 2.16 -12.56
N VAL A 154 15.39 3.38 -12.02
CA VAL A 154 16.19 3.84 -10.87
C VAL A 154 15.84 2.99 -9.65
#